data_AF-E0UM43-F1
#
_entry.id   AF-E0UM43-F1
#
_cell.length_a   1.000
_cell.length_b   1.000
_cell.length_c   1.000
_cell.angle_alpha   90.00
_cell.angle_beta   90.00
_cell.angle_gamma   90.00
#
_symmetry.space_group_name_H-M   'P 1'
#
loop_
_entity.id
_entity.type
_entity.pdbx_description
1 polymer ?
#
loop_
_entity_poly.entity_id
_entity_poly.type
_entity_poly.pdbx_seq_one_letter_code
_entity_poly.pdbx_strand_id
1 'polypeptide(L)' 'MPRGKNSDAITAVVSKELKEKLKKYAQSKHWSVSQAAAILIAEGLKLEESKKE' A
#
# COMPACT_ATOMS: atom_id res chain seq x y z
N MET A 1 -4.31 -10.38 -18.27
CA MET A 1 -4.21 -8.94 -17.95
C MET A 1 -2.77 -8.52 -18.21
N PRO A 2 -2.49 -7.57 -19.13
CA PRO A 2 -1.13 -7.24 -19.53
C PRO A 2 -0.43 -6.48 -18.38
N ARG A 3 0.70 -7.01 -17.91
CA ARG A 3 1.54 -6.35 -16.91
C ARG A 3 2.33 -5.26 -17.64
N GLY A 4 2.08 -4.00 -17.32
CA GLY A 4 2.90 -2.89 -17.80
C GLY A 4 4.36 -3.12 -17.43
N LYS A 5 5.29 -2.74 -18.31
CA LYS A 5 6.73 -3.02 -18.18
C LYS A 5 7.42 -2.45 -16.91
N ASN A 6 6.69 -1.75 -16.04
CA ASN A 6 7.22 -1.05 -14.86
C ASN A 6 6.47 -1.40 -13.55
N SER A 7 5.85 -2.57 -13.44
CA SER A 7 5.21 -3.00 -12.19
C SER A 7 5.73 -4.34 -11.70
N ASP A 8 6.46 -4.29 -10.58
CA ASP A 8 6.84 -5.47 -9.81
C ASP A 8 5.83 -5.74 -8.70
N ALA A 9 5.50 -7.01 -8.51
CA ALA A 9 4.59 -7.45 -7.46
C ALA A 9 5.38 -7.70 -6.17
N ILE A 10 4.99 -7.01 -5.10
CA ILE A 10 5.51 -7.26 -3.75
C ILE A 10 4.47 -8.01 -2.90
N THR A 11 4.94 -8.93 -2.06
CA THR A 11 4.09 -9.63 -1.08
C THR A 11 4.50 -9.17 0.32
N ALA A 12 3.54 -8.69 1.11
CA ALA A 12 3.77 -8.23 2.48
C ALA A 12 3.05 -9.13 3.48
N VAL A 13 3.75 -9.50 4.55
CA VAL A 13 3.16 -10.21 5.69
C VAL A 13 2.80 -9.19 6.76
N VAL A 14 1.52 -9.14 7.12
CA VAL A 14 0.97 -8.19 8.10
C VAL A 14 0.06 -8.90 9.08
N SER A 15 -0.18 -8.28 10.24
CA SER A 15 -1.14 -8.80 11.22
C SER A 15 -2.57 -8.79 10.66
N LYS A 16 -3.42 -9.68 11.18
CA LYS A 16 -4.84 -9.76 10.77
C LYS A 16 -5.57 -8.43 11.01
N GLU A 17 -5.27 -7.76 12.12
CA GLU A 17 -5.88 -6.47 12.44
C GLU A 17 -5.50 -5.38 11.43
N LEU A 18 -4.23 -5.32 11.01
CA LEU A 18 -3.78 -4.36 10.02
C LEU A 18 -4.41 -4.63 8.65
N LYS A 19 -4.54 -5.91 8.28
CA LYS A 19 -5.25 -6.31 7.05
C LYS A 19 -6.70 -5.82 7.04
N GLU A 20 -7.42 -5.97 8.15
CA GLU A 20 -8.80 -5.48 8.26
C GLU A 20 -8.89 -3.95 8.19
N LYS A 21 -7.98 -3.24 8.87
CA LYS A 21 -7.89 -1.77 8.77
C LYS A 21 -7.62 -1.32 7.33
N LEU A 22 -6.67 -1.95 6.65
CA LEU A 22 -6.33 -1.67 5.27
C LEU A 22 -7.52 -1.95 4.33
N LYS A 23 -8.27 -3.02 4.57
CA LYS A 23 -9.48 -3.35 3.79
C LYS A 23 -10.56 -2.29 3.95
N LYS A 24 -10.84 -1.83 5.17
CA LYS A 24 -11.79 -0.74 5.43
C LYS A 24 -11.36 0.56 4.77
N TYR A 25 -10.07 0.88 4.84
CA TYR A 25 -9.50 2.06 4.18
C TYR A 25 -9.61 1.97 2.65
N ALA A 26 -9.31 0.81 2.06
CA ALA A 26 -9.46 0.59 0.64
C ALA A 26 -10.93 0.73 0.20
N GLN A 27 -11.87 0.20 0.97
CA GLN A 27 -13.31 0.32 0.71
C GLN A 27 -13.80 1.76 0.74
N SER A 28 -13.39 2.56 1.73
CA SER A 28 -13.83 3.96 1.84
C SER A 28 -13.31 4.86 0.70
N LYS A 29 -12.24 4.44 0.03
CA LYS A 29 -11.63 5.14 -1.11
C LYS A 29 -11.95 4.50 -2.47
N HIS A 30 -12.77 3.45 -2.50
CA HIS A 30 -13.07 2.66 -3.70
C HIS A 30 -11.81 2.11 -4.40
N TRP A 31 -10.80 1.74 -3.61
CA TRP A 31 -9.54 1.17 -4.10
C TRP A 31 -9.47 -0.33 -3.84
N SER A 32 -8.62 -1.01 -4.61
CA SER A 32 -8.19 -2.36 -4.24
C SER A 32 -7.27 -2.32 -3.02
N VAL A 33 -7.25 -3.41 -2.24
CA VAL A 33 -6.37 -3.54 -1.06
C VAL A 33 -4.90 -3.37 -1.45
N SER A 34 -4.50 -3.88 -2.61
CA SER A 34 -3.13 -3.75 -3.12
C SER A 34 -2.78 -2.31 -3.52
N GLN A 35 -3.71 -1.57 -4.12
CA GLN A 35 -3.52 -0.14 -4.42
C GLN A 35 -3.42 0.70 -3.14
N ALA A 36 -4.31 0.45 -2.18
CA ALA A 36 -4.27 1.12 -0.88
C ALA A 36 -2.94 0.85 -0.15
N ALA A 37 -2.45 -0.39 -0.18
CA ALA A 37 -1.15 -0.73 0.38
C ALA A 37 -0.02 0.03 -0.32
N ALA A 38 0.01 0.04 -1.65
CA ALA A 38 1.06 0.72 -2.41
C ALA A 38 1.10 2.23 -2.10
N ILE A 39 -0.06 2.88 -1.99
CA ILE A 39 -0.16 4.30 -1.65
C ILE A 39 0.37 4.56 -0.24
N LEU A 40 -0.09 3.80 0.75
CA LEU A 40 0.33 3.99 2.14
C LEU A 40 1.82 3.69 2.35
N ILE A 41 2.38 2.72 1.62
CA ILE A 41 3.82 2.45 1.63
C ILE A 41 4.58 3.64 1.05
N ALA A 42 4.14 4.19 -0.09
CA ALA A 42 4.78 5.35 -0.71
C ALA A 42 4.73 6.60 0.20
N GLU A 43 3.60 6.84 0.87
CA GLU A 43 3.45 7.93 1.85
C GLU A 43 4.36 7.72 3.07
N GLY A 44 4.40 6.50 3.61
CA GLY A 44 5.27 6.16 4.74
C GLY A 44 6.76 6.34 4.41
N LEU A 45 7.19 5.95 3.21
CA LEU A 45 8.57 6.14 2.76
C LEU A 45 8.94 7.62 2.64
N LYS A 46 8.06 8.44 2.06
CA LYS A 46 8.29 9.90 1.98
C LYS A 46 8.45 10.53 3.37
N LEU A 47 7.62 10.13 4.33
CA LEU A 47 7.71 10.63 5.71
C LEU A 47 9.02 10.22 6.39
N GLU A 48 9.54 9.03 6.11
CA GLU A 48 10.83 8.58 6.65
C GLU A 48 12.02 9.28 5.99
N GLU A 49 11.94 9.59 4.70
CA GLU A 49 12.94 10.39 4.00
C GLU A 49 12.99 11.83 4.55
N SER A 50 11.82 12.47 4.75
CA SER A 50 11.74 13.82 5.30
C SER A 50 12.18 13.95 6.76
N LYS A 51 12.30 12.85 7.52
CA LYS A 51 12.85 12.86 8.89
C LYS A 51 14.38 12.74 8.93
N LYS A 52 14.99 12.36 7.81
CA LYS A 52 16.45 12.15 7.72
C LYS A 52 17.21 13.36 7.16
N GLU A 53 16.50 14.39 6.72
CA GLU A 53 17.01 15.77 6.51
C GLU A 53 16.93 16.58 7.80
#